data_AF-A0A2P2MPC5-F1
#
_entry.id   AF-A0A2P2MPC5-F1
#
_cell.length_a   1.000
_cell.length_b   1.000
_cell.length_c   1.000
_cell.angle_alpha   90.00
_cell.angle_beta   90.00
_cell.angle_gamma   90.00
#
_symmetry.space_group_name_H-M   'P 1'
#
loop_
_entity.id
_entity.type
_entity.pdbx_description
1 polymer ?
#
loop_
_entity_poly.entity_id
_entity_poly.type
_entity_poly.pdbx_seq_one_letter_code
_entity_poly.pdbx_strand_id
1 'polypeptide(L)'
;MGIKSYSWEEFLCLGKENPSEILPPKPFDICTIMYTSGTSGDPKGVVLTHETVALFVRGMDLFMDQFEDKMTVDDVYLSFLPLAHILDRMIEEYFFRKGASVGYYHGVCLLLSL
;
A
#
# COMPACT_ATOMS: atom_id res chain seq x y z
N MET A 1 -15.74 -26.89 11.69
CA MET A 1 -14.76 -26.48 10.67
C MET A 1 -13.42 -26.36 11.36
N GLY A 2 -12.50 -27.29 11.11
CA GLY A 2 -11.20 -27.32 11.80
C GLY A 2 -10.21 -26.40 11.11
N ILE A 3 -9.94 -25.23 11.68
CA ILE A 3 -8.85 -24.38 11.23
C ILE A 3 -7.57 -24.93 11.85
N LYS A 4 -6.62 -25.35 11.02
CA LYS A 4 -5.29 -25.76 11.46
C LYS A 4 -4.46 -24.49 11.70
N SER A 5 -4.13 -24.21 12.95
CA SER A 5 -3.23 -23.11 13.33
C SER A 5 -1.78 -23.54 13.16
N TYR A 6 -0.93 -22.59 12.78
CA TYR A 6 0.52 -22.75 12.74
C TYR A 6 1.16 -21.66 13.57
N SER A 7 2.26 -21.96 14.26
CA SER A 7 3.15 -20.93 14.79
C SER A 7 3.81 -20.16 13.64
N TRP A 8 4.39 -19.00 13.95
CA TRP A 8 5.14 -18.23 12.96
C TRP A 8 6.32 -19.04 12.39
N GLU A 9 7.04 -19.75 13.25
CA GLU A 9 8.17 -20.60 12.88
C GLU A 9 7.72 -21.76 11.99
N GLU A 10 6.61 -22.42 12.34
CA GLU A 10 6.03 -23.51 11.54
C GLU A 10 5.64 -23.00 10.15
N PHE A 11 5.00 -21.83 10.06
CA PHE A 11 4.63 -21.19 8.80
C PHE A 11 5.86 -20.90 7.91
N LEU A 12 6.93 -20.36 8.50
CA LEU A 12 8.17 -20.10 7.78
C LEU A 12 8.86 -21.38 7.28
N CYS A 13 8.87 -22.45 8.09
CA CYS A 13 9.40 -23.75 7.66
C CYS A 13 8.60 -24.31 6.49
N LEU A 14 7.27 -24.26 6.55
CA LEU A 14 6.40 -24.70 5.46
C LEU A 14 6.70 -23.96 4.15
N GLY A 15 6.93 -22.65 4.21
CA GLY A 15 7.31 -21.86 3.03
C GLY A 15 8.67 -22.23 2.46
N LYS A 16 9.65 -22.57 3.31
CA LYS A 16 10.99 -23.02 2.87
C LYS A 16 10.96 -24.41 2.24
N GLU A 17 10.15 -25.30 2.78
CA GLU A 17 10.00 -26.68 2.29
C GLU A 17 9.19 -26.74 0.98
N ASN A 18 8.32 -25.76 0.73
CA ASN A 18 7.44 -25.70 -0.44
C ASN A 18 7.66 -24.40 -1.23
N PRO A 19 8.83 -24.24 -1.89
CA PRO A 19 9.09 -23.07 -2.71
C PRO A 19 8.13 -23.01 -3.89
N SER A 20 7.51 -21.84 -4.09
CA SER A 20 6.68 -21.55 -5.27
C SER A 20 7.44 -20.64 -6.22
N GLU A 21 7.18 -20.78 -7.52
CA GLU A 21 7.58 -19.78 -8.49
C GLU A 21 6.91 -18.44 -8.18
N ILE A 22 7.65 -17.35 -8.38
CA ILE A 22 7.12 -16.00 -8.24
C ILE A 22 6.24 -15.72 -9.46
N LEU A 23 4.95 -15.52 -9.23
CA LEU A 23 3.98 -15.15 -10.25
C LEU A 23 3.70 -13.65 -10.16
N PRO A 24 4.35 -12.80 -10.99
CA PRO A 24 4.09 -11.37 -10.96
C PRO A 24 2.65 -11.07 -11.43
N PRO A 25 2.00 -10.05 -10.85
CA PRO A 25 0.64 -9.67 -11.25
C PRO A 25 0.62 -9.09 -12.66
N LYS A 26 -0.49 -9.27 -13.38
CA LYS A 26 -0.76 -8.58 -14.64
C LYS A 26 -1.27 -7.16 -14.35
N PRO A 27 -1.11 -6.21 -15.30
CA PRO A 27 -1.54 -4.83 -15.10
C PRO A 27 -3.00 -4.68 -14.69
N PHE A 28 -3.89 -5.51 -15.23
CA PHE A 28 -5.33 -5.46 -14.98
C PHE A 28 -5.80 -6.34 -13.81
N ASP A 29 -4.89 -7.06 -13.15
CA ASP A 29 -5.23 -7.79 -11.93
C ASP A 29 -5.57 -6.79 -10.82
N ILE A 30 -6.50 -7.19 -9.95
CA ILE A 30 -6.91 -6.37 -8.80
C ILE A 30 -5.72 -6.27 -7.83
N CYS A 31 -5.30 -5.04 -7.55
CA CYS A 31 -4.24 -4.74 -6.59
C CYS A 31 -4.83 -4.52 -5.19
N THR A 32 -5.86 -3.67 -5.07
CA THR A 32 -6.52 -3.39 -3.79
C THR A 32 -7.97 -2.96 -3.98
N ILE A 33 -8.78 -3.16 -2.95
CA ILE A 33 -10.16 -2.65 -2.88
C ILE A 33 -10.24 -1.70 -1.69
N MET A 34 -10.53 -0.43 -1.97
CA MET A 34 -10.62 0.62 -0.95
C MET A 34 -12.07 0.96 -0.65
N TYR A 35 -12.49 0.78 0.59
CA TYR A 35 -13.85 1.12 1.01
C TYR A 35 -13.95 2.60 1.36
N THR A 36 -15.03 3.24 0.89
CA THR A 36 -15.33 4.65 1.15
C THR A 36 -16.74 4.78 1.70
N SER A 37 -16.98 5.75 2.58
CA SER A 37 -18.26 5.92 3.31
C SER A 37 -19.47 6.04 2.37
N GLY A 38 -19.28 6.61 1.17
CA GLY A 38 -20.33 6.73 0.16
C GLY A 38 -21.45 7.69 0.55
N THR A 39 -22.04 8.39 -0.42
CA THR A 39 -23.15 9.33 -0.13
C THR A 39 -24.49 8.63 0.15
N SER A 40 -24.58 7.32 -0.11
CA SER A 40 -25.81 6.51 -0.04
C SER A 40 -25.93 5.67 1.23
N GLY A 41 -25.06 5.87 2.23
CA GLY A 41 -25.08 5.17 3.52
C GLY A 41 -24.27 3.88 3.55
N ASP A 42 -24.30 3.08 2.47
CA ASP A 42 -23.49 1.86 2.36
C ASP A 42 -22.08 2.14 1.83
N PRO A 43 -21.03 1.61 2.48
CA PRO A 43 -19.67 1.76 1.99
C PRO A 43 -19.49 1.15 0.60
N LYS A 44 -18.84 1.89 -0.30
CA LYS A 44 -18.54 1.44 -1.67
C LYS A 44 -17.09 1.00 -1.77
N GLY A 45 -16.86 -0.20 -2.30
CA GLY A 45 -15.52 -0.70 -2.61
C GLY A 45 -15.04 -0.17 -3.96
N VAL A 46 -13.97 0.62 -3.95
CA VAL A 46 -13.27 1.11 -5.13
C VAL A 46 -12.19 0.09 -5.50
N VAL A 47 -12.34 -0.55 -6.66
CA VAL A 47 -11.38 -1.53 -7.18
C VAL A 47 -10.23 -0.79 -7.88
N LEU A 48 -9.00 -1.02 -7.43
CA LEU A 48 -7.79 -0.48 -8.05
C LEU A 48 -6.96 -1.62 -8.62
N THR A 49 -6.58 -1.50 -9.89
CA THR A 49 -5.69 -2.44 -10.58
C THR A 49 -4.22 -2.09 -10.33
N HIS A 50 -3.31 -3.03 -10.59
CA HIS A 50 -1.87 -2.76 -10.55
C HIS A 50 -1.46 -1.64 -11.52
N GLU A 51 -2.08 -1.58 -12.70
CA GLU A 51 -1.87 -0.50 -13.67
C GLU A 51 -2.26 0.85 -13.09
N THR A 52 -3.40 0.94 -12.40
CA THR A 52 -3.88 2.21 -11.81
C THR A 52 -2.89 2.72 -10.77
N VAL A 53 -2.40 1.84 -9.90
CA VAL A 53 -1.39 2.19 -8.88
C VAL A 53 -0.09 2.64 -9.55
N ALA A 54 0.39 1.89 -10.55
CA ALA A 54 1.60 2.23 -11.28
C ALA A 54 1.50 3.57 -12.04
N LEU A 55 0.36 3.85 -12.66
CA LEU A 55 0.11 5.12 -13.36
C LEU A 55 0.09 6.29 -12.41
N PHE A 56 -0.48 6.15 -11.21
CA PHE A 56 -0.41 7.20 -10.20
C PHE A 56 1.05 7.47 -9.78
N VAL A 57 1.82 6.42 -9.48
CA VAL A 57 3.23 6.57 -9.10
C VAL A 57 4.03 7.24 -10.22
N ARG A 58 3.74 6.92 -11.48
CA ARG A 58 4.31 7.63 -12.63
C ARG A 58 3.84 9.08 -12.75
N GLY A 59 2.59 9.38 -12.44
CA GLY A 59 2.09 10.75 -12.37
C GLY A 59 2.85 11.56 -11.30
N MET A 60 3.11 10.95 -10.14
CA MET A 60 3.91 11.57 -9.08
C MET A 60 5.37 11.80 -9.50
N ASP A 61 5.98 10.84 -10.22
CA ASP A 61 7.31 11.06 -10.82
C ASP A 61 7.31 12.34 -11.68
N LEU A 62 6.38 12.44 -12.63
CA LEU A 62 6.29 13.57 -13.56
C LEU A 62 5.97 14.90 -12.85
N PHE A 63 5.13 14.87 -11.82
CA PHE A 63 4.81 16.05 -11.02
C PHE A 63 6.02 16.54 -10.22
N MET A 64 6.72 15.62 -9.54
CA MET A 64 7.91 15.96 -8.76
C MET A 64 9.09 16.37 -9.66
N ASP A 65 9.10 15.93 -10.93
CA ASP A 65 10.11 16.33 -11.90
C ASP A 65 10.10 17.84 -12.21
N GLN A 66 9.01 18.54 -11.87
CA GLN A 66 8.87 19.99 -12.05
C GLN A 66 9.60 20.83 -10.98
N PHE A 67 10.02 20.22 -9.87
CA PHE A 67 10.69 20.90 -8.76
C PHE A 67 12.21 20.68 -8.82
N GLU A 68 13.00 21.66 -8.38
CA GLU A 68 14.46 21.53 -8.33
C GLU A 68 14.91 20.55 -7.24
N ASP A 69 14.22 20.55 -6.10
CA ASP A 69 14.49 19.65 -4.99
C ASP A 69 13.91 18.27 -5.32
N LYS A 70 14.81 17.29 -5.53
CA LYS A 70 14.45 15.95 -5.94
C LYS A 70 14.44 15.04 -4.71
N MET A 71 13.39 14.23 -4.61
CA MET A 71 13.36 13.18 -3.60
C MET A 71 14.52 12.20 -3.82
N THR A 72 15.18 11.86 -2.71
CA THR A 72 16.32 10.98 -2.61
C THR A 72 15.98 9.76 -1.75
N VAL A 73 16.89 8.80 -1.67
CA VAL A 73 16.75 7.61 -0.80
C VAL A 73 16.86 7.96 0.68
N ASP A 74 17.41 9.13 1.02
CA ASP A 74 17.59 9.60 2.39
C ASP A 74 16.32 10.26 2.94
N ASP A 75 15.34 10.53 2.09
CA ASP A 75 14.05 11.11 2.51
C ASP A 75 13.21 10.10 3.29
N VAL A 76 12.46 10.63 4.27
CA VAL A 76 11.58 9.84 5.12
C VAL A 76 10.18 10.44 5.13
N TYR A 77 9.19 9.67 4.69
CA TYR A 77 7.78 10.02 4.85
C TYR A 77 7.31 9.68 6.26
N LEU A 78 6.68 10.62 6.95
CA LEU A 78 5.95 10.33 8.18
C LEU A 78 4.52 9.94 7.83
N SER A 79 4.22 8.64 7.81
CA SER A 79 2.86 8.11 7.66
C SER A 79 2.10 8.36 8.97
N PHE A 80 1.05 9.18 8.89
CA PHE A 80 0.17 9.51 10.01
C PHE A 80 -1.30 9.26 9.69
N LEU A 81 -1.64 9.00 8.44
CA LEU A 81 -2.97 8.57 8.05
C LEU A 81 -3.01 7.04 8.06
N PRO A 82 -4.14 6.40 8.42
CA PRO A 82 -4.30 4.98 8.21
C PRO A 82 -4.13 4.59 6.73
N LEU A 83 -3.54 3.43 6.45
CA LEU A 83 -3.47 2.82 5.11
C LEU A 83 -4.85 2.62 4.43
N ALA A 84 -5.94 2.74 5.18
CA ALA A 84 -7.30 2.78 4.65
C ALA A 84 -7.61 4.06 3.86
N HIS A 85 -6.80 5.12 3.98
CA HIS A 85 -6.90 6.30 3.15
C HIS A 85 -6.02 6.16 1.91
N ILE A 86 -6.63 6.37 0.74
CA ILE A 86 -5.92 6.26 -0.55
C ILE A 86 -4.70 7.20 -0.62
N LEU A 87 -4.76 8.37 0.03
CA LEU A 87 -3.64 9.30 0.04
C LEU A 87 -2.36 8.67 0.63
N ASP A 88 -2.45 8.16 1.86
CA ASP A 88 -1.31 7.56 2.56
C ASP A 88 -0.78 6.35 1.79
N ARG A 89 -1.71 5.49 1.36
CA ARG A 89 -1.38 4.31 0.56
C ARG A 89 -0.57 4.67 -0.68
N MET A 90 -1.00 5.69 -1.42
CA MET A 90 -0.33 6.05 -2.67
C MET A 90 0.99 6.81 -2.46
N ILE A 91 1.12 7.56 -1.36
CA ILE A 91 2.40 8.16 -0.98
C ILE A 91 3.41 7.08 -0.62
N GLU A 92 3.03 6.06 0.16
CA GLU A 92 3.92 4.95 0.50
C GLU A 92 4.43 4.22 -0.75
N GLU A 93 3.55 3.90 -1.72
CA GLU A 93 3.95 3.28 -2.99
C GLU A 93 4.96 4.14 -3.77
N TYR A 94 4.84 5.47 -3.71
CA TYR A 94 5.80 6.40 -4.30
C TYR A 94 7.15 6.41 -3.56
N PHE A 95 7.16 6.41 -2.24
CA PHE A 95 8.39 6.32 -1.44
C PHE A 95 9.12 4.99 -1.67
N PHE A 96 8.38 3.88 -1.70
CA PHE A 96 8.94 2.56 -2.04
C PHE A 96 9.51 2.52 -3.46
N ARG A 97 8.81 3.12 -4.43
CA ARG A 97 9.31 3.22 -5.82
C ARG A 97 10.68 3.89 -5.90
N LYS A 98 10.94 4.86 -5.03
CA LYS A 98 12.16 5.68 -5.01
C LYS A 98 13.26 5.13 -4.11
N GLY A 99 12.96 4.08 -3.34
CA GLY A 99 13.89 3.50 -2.36
C GLY A 99 14.06 4.35 -1.09
N ALA A 100 13.12 5.27 -0.85
CA ALA A 100 13.07 6.10 0.34
C ALA A 100 12.36 5.36 1.49
N SER A 101 12.39 5.93 2.70
CA SER A 101 11.86 5.29 3.90
C SER A 101 10.49 5.83 4.32
N VAL A 102 9.70 5.01 5.03
CA VAL A 102 8.44 5.41 5.65
C VAL A 102 8.53 5.17 7.15
N GLY A 103 8.26 6.20 7.94
CA GLY A 103 8.11 6.14 9.39
C GLY A 103 6.63 6.13 9.77
N TYR A 104 6.18 5.07 10.44
CA TYR A 104 4.78 4.93 10.88
C TYR A 104 4.56 5.58 12.25
N TYR A 105 3.63 6.54 12.31
CA TYR A 105 3.19 7.13 13.57
C TYR A 105 2.15 6.25 14.26
N HIS A 106 2.38 5.91 15.54
CA HIS A 106 1.52 5.02 16.33
C HIS A 106 0.63 5.74 17.38
N GLY A 107 0.51 7.08 17.33
CA GLY A 107 -0.21 7.85 18.37
C GLY A 107 -1.75 7.92 18.22
N VAL A 108 -2.41 8.59 19.18
CA VAL A 108 -3.86 8.53 19.50
C VAL A 108 -4.78 8.56 18.26
N CYS A 109 -5.31 7.39 17.92
CA CYS A 109 -6.29 7.15 16.87
C CYS A 109 -7.71 7.59 17.31
N LEU A 110 -7.93 8.90 17.53
CA LEU A 110 -9.25 9.41 17.94
C LEU A 110 -10.05 10.14 16.86
N LEU A 111 -9.53 10.38 15.65
CA LEU A 111 -10.20 11.34 14.76
C LEU A 111 -9.92 11.14 13.25
N LEU A 112 -10.10 9.94 12.69
CA LEU A 112 -10.09 9.76 11.22
C LEU A 112 -11.17 8.78 10.71
N SER A 113 -12.32 8.73 11.38
CA SER A 113 -13.54 8.02 10.94
C SER A 113 -14.62 8.98 10.44
N LEU A 114 -14.23 10.01 9.67
CA LEU A 114 -15.16 10.86 8.91
C LEU A 114 -14.91 10.67 7.40
#